data_AF-A0A1F3EFI7-F1
#
_entry.id   AF-A0A1F3EFI7-F1
#
_cell.length_a   1.000
_cell.length_b   1.000
_cell.length_c   1.000
_cell.angle_alpha   90.00
_cell.angle_beta   90.00
_cell.angle_gamma   90.00
#
_symmetry.space_group_name_H-M   'P 1'
#
loop_
_entity.id
_entity.type
_entity.pdbx_description
1 polymer ?
#
loop_
_entity_poly.entity_id
_entity_poly.type
_entity_poly.pdbx_seq_one_letter_code
_entity_poly.pdbx_strand_id
1 'polypeptide(L)'
;MNDYISKPFKEEDFLNTIAIWMNKSKNKVIESVTEPSKPVSTQKLYDLEKLIPFSRGNESFLKKMIKVFCDQTPAEVDEMVAAFNTQQFEKMGAIAHKIKPNIDNFNILLLAEDIRLVEKARHEKVDFQQLETAIENIKRVTSEVIESMKADFPE
;
A
#
# COMPACT_ATOMS: atom_id res chain seq x y z
N MET A 1 -17.63 -29.84 -15.00
CA MET A 1 -17.31 -28.42 -15.18
C MET A 1 -15.90 -28.23 -14.65
N ASN A 2 -14.95 -27.82 -15.49
CA ASN A 2 -13.52 -27.77 -15.17
C ASN A 2 -13.16 -26.33 -14.78
N ASP A 3 -13.17 -26.03 -13.48
CA ASP A 3 -12.66 -24.73 -13.02
C ASP A 3 -11.16 -24.67 -13.29
N TYR A 4 -10.73 -23.62 -14.01
CA TYR A 4 -9.35 -23.42 -14.42
C TYR A 4 -8.86 -22.05 -13.97
N ILE A 5 -7.68 -22.02 -13.36
CA ILE A 5 -7.02 -20.79 -12.94
C ILE A 5 -5.90 -20.48 -13.94
N SER A 6 -6.01 -19.37 -14.66
CA SER A 6 -5.02 -18.94 -15.65
C SER A 6 -3.87 -18.15 -15.00
N LYS A 7 -2.67 -18.26 -15.58
CA LYS A 7 -1.48 -17.53 -15.11
C LYS A 7 -1.52 -16.03 -15.53
N PRO A 8 -0.86 -15.15 -14.76
CA PRO A 8 -0.29 -15.39 -13.43
C PRO A 8 -1.40 -15.45 -12.39
N PHE A 9 -1.35 -16.44 -11.49
CA PHE A 9 -2.36 -16.63 -10.45
C PHE A 9 -1.79 -16.38 -9.07
N LYS A 10 -2.63 -15.86 -8.17
CA LYS A 10 -2.27 -15.65 -6.76
C LYS A 10 -2.56 -16.94 -5.99
N GLU A 11 -1.74 -17.22 -4.99
CA GLU A 11 -1.88 -18.42 -4.14
C GLU A 11 -3.24 -18.46 -3.42
N GLU A 12 -3.77 -17.29 -3.07
CA GLU A 12 -5.11 -17.11 -2.50
C GLU A 12 -6.22 -17.60 -3.46
N ASP A 13 -6.12 -17.29 -4.76
CA ASP A 13 -7.10 -17.71 -5.77
C ASP A 13 -7.09 -19.25 -5.95
N PHE A 14 -5.90 -19.84 -5.85
CA PHE A 14 -5.70 -21.29 -5.91
C PHE A 14 -6.29 -21.99 -4.68
N LEU A 15 -5.96 -21.51 -3.47
CA LEU A 15 -6.45 -22.08 -2.22
C LEU A 15 -7.96 -21.91 -2.06
N ASN A 16 -8.52 -20.76 -2.46
CA ASN A 16 -9.97 -20.54 -2.47
C ASN A 16 -10.68 -21.49 -3.43
N THR A 17 -10.13 -21.72 -4.61
CA THR A 17 -10.68 -22.72 -5.54
C THR A 17 -10.69 -24.10 -4.91
N ILE A 18 -9.59 -24.55 -4.31
CA ILE A 18 -9.53 -25.84 -3.60
C ILE A 18 -10.57 -25.88 -2.46
N ALA A 19 -10.66 -24.82 -1.64
CA ALA A 19 -11.56 -24.75 -0.50
C ALA A 19 -13.04 -24.84 -0.93
N ILE A 20 -13.44 -24.17 -2.01
CA ILE A 20 -14.79 -24.23 -2.59
C ILE A 20 -15.15 -25.67 -3.00
N TRP A 21 -14.20 -26.38 -3.59
CA TRP A 21 -14.41 -27.77 -4.02
C TRP A 21 -14.38 -28.76 -2.85
N MET A 22 -13.59 -28.50 -1.82
CA MET A 22 -13.57 -29.30 -0.59
C MET A 22 -14.83 -29.11 0.26
N ASN A 23 -15.40 -27.90 0.32
CA ASN A 23 -16.62 -27.61 1.08
C ASN A 23 -17.91 -27.98 0.35
N LYS A 24 -17.89 -28.19 -0.97
CA LYS A 24 -19.04 -28.66 -1.75
C LYS A 24 -19.56 -30.06 -1.34
N SER A 25 -18.80 -30.80 -0.52
CA SER A 25 -19.19 -32.15 -0.06
C SER A 25 -19.77 -32.19 1.36
N LYS A 26 -19.81 -31.07 2.11
CA LYS A 26 -20.41 -31.03 3.45
C LYS A 26 -21.18 -29.74 3.70
N ASN A 27 -22.49 -29.80 3.50
CA ASN A 27 -23.40 -28.80 4.05
C ASN A 27 -23.55 -29.08 5.56
N LYS A 28 -22.91 -28.28 6.43
CA LYS A 28 -23.45 -27.92 7.76
C LYS A 28 -22.72 -26.73 8.38
N VAL A 29 -23.53 -25.73 8.72
CA VAL A 29 -23.32 -24.58 9.62
C VAL A 29 -22.34 -24.87 10.77
N ILE A 30 -21.46 -23.92 11.09
CA ILE A 30 -20.94 -23.49 12.41
C ILE A 30 -19.99 -22.31 12.12
N GLU A 31 -20.43 -21.08 12.39
CA GLU A 31 -20.21 -20.32 13.64
C GLU A 31 -18.77 -19.80 13.79
N SER A 32 -18.70 -18.48 13.79
CA SER A 32 -17.55 -17.60 13.98
C SER A 32 -16.69 -17.99 15.17
N VAL A 33 -15.42 -18.31 14.90
CA VAL A 33 -14.39 -18.35 15.94
C VAL A 33 -13.84 -16.94 16.09
N THR A 34 -14.14 -16.38 17.25
CA THR A 34 -13.64 -15.13 17.80
C THR A 34 -12.12 -15.21 17.98
N GLU A 35 -11.37 -14.35 17.30
CA GLU A 35 -10.01 -13.96 17.69
C GLU A 35 -9.99 -12.46 18.06
N PRO A 36 -9.10 -12.07 19.00
CA PRO A 36 -9.35 -11.00 19.95
C PRO A 36 -9.41 -9.62 19.31
N SER A 37 -10.43 -8.87 19.70
CA SER A 37 -10.61 -7.45 19.41
C SER A 37 -9.41 -6.64 19.91
N LYS A 38 -8.56 -6.20 18.97
CA LYS A 38 -7.75 -5.00 19.20
C LYS A 38 -8.70 -3.81 19.39
N PRO A 39 -8.41 -2.89 20.33
CA PRO A 39 -9.33 -1.83 20.68
C PRO A 39 -9.48 -0.83 19.53
N VAL A 40 -10.74 -0.55 19.19
CA VAL A 40 -11.36 0.76 18.95
C VAL A 40 -10.56 1.80 18.12
N SER A 41 -11.09 2.02 16.90
CA SER A 41 -11.25 3.32 16.23
C SER A 41 -10.04 4.26 16.12
N THR A 42 -9.14 3.92 15.21
CA THR A 42 -8.46 4.88 14.32
C THR A 42 -8.60 4.29 12.91
N GLN A 43 -8.99 5.08 11.91
CA GLN A 43 -8.82 4.64 10.53
C GLN A 43 -7.32 4.39 10.34
N LYS A 44 -6.93 3.11 10.16
CA LYS A 44 -5.54 2.76 9.96
C LYS A 44 -5.03 3.48 8.72
N LEU A 45 -3.99 4.29 8.89
CA LEU A 45 -3.36 5.04 7.79
C LEU A 45 -2.60 4.11 6.82
N TYR A 46 -2.27 2.91 7.28
CA TYR A 46 -1.56 1.87 6.53
C TYR A 46 -1.90 0.48 7.08
N ASP A 47 -1.61 -0.56 6.31
CA ASP A 47 -1.58 -1.94 6.80
C ASP A 47 -0.47 -2.75 6.15
N LEU A 48 -0.18 -3.90 6.76
CA LEU A 48 0.93 -4.77 6.35
C LEU A 48 0.41 -6.07 5.73
N GLU A 49 -0.88 -6.15 5.39
CA GLU A 49 -1.52 -7.39 4.94
C GLU A 49 -0.83 -7.95 3.70
N LYS A 50 -0.45 -7.07 2.77
CA LYS A 50 0.29 -7.46 1.57
C LYS A 50 1.72 -7.91 1.85
N LEU A 51 2.34 -7.47 2.95
CA LEU A 51 3.73 -7.79 3.28
C LEU A 51 3.89 -9.07 4.10
N ILE A 52 2.85 -9.45 4.86
CA ILE A 52 2.86 -10.65 5.71
C ILE A 52 3.16 -11.93 4.91
N PRO A 53 2.52 -12.21 3.75
CA PRO A 53 2.84 -13.40 2.95
C PRO A 53 4.29 -13.46 2.47
N PHE A 54 4.88 -12.31 2.11
CA PHE A 54 6.28 -12.25 1.65
C PHE A 54 7.27 -12.40 2.81
N SER A 55 6.87 -12.01 4.02
CA SER A 55 7.71 -12.17 5.20
C SER A 55 7.97 -13.66 5.52
N ARG A 56 7.09 -14.59 5.11
CA ARG A 56 7.15 -16.02 5.48
C ARG A 56 7.34 -16.23 7.00
N GLY A 57 6.75 -15.35 7.82
CA GLY A 57 6.91 -15.36 9.29
C GLY A 57 8.19 -14.69 9.80
N ASN A 58 8.98 -14.05 8.94
CA ASN A 58 10.20 -13.34 9.31
C ASN A 58 9.89 -11.89 9.68
N GLU A 59 9.63 -11.64 10.97
CA GLU A 59 9.40 -10.29 11.49
C GLU A 59 10.60 -9.35 11.27
N SER A 60 11.83 -9.87 11.26
CA SER A 60 13.04 -9.04 11.02
C SER A 60 13.06 -8.48 9.60
N PHE A 61 12.49 -9.19 8.63
CA PHE A 61 12.33 -8.71 7.26
C PHE A 61 11.32 -7.55 7.20
N LEU A 62 10.17 -7.71 7.86
CA LEU A 62 9.14 -6.68 7.91
C LEU A 62 9.65 -5.39 8.55
N LYS A 63 10.35 -5.49 9.70
CA LYS A 63 10.99 -4.34 10.36
C LYS A 63 12.01 -3.63 9.46
N LYS A 64 12.80 -4.39 8.69
CA LYS A 64 13.73 -3.80 7.71
C LYS A 64 13.01 -3.04 6.60
N MET A 65 11.92 -3.58 6.06
CA MET A 65 11.14 -2.88 5.03
C MET A 65 10.52 -1.59 5.57
N ILE A 66 9.94 -1.63 6.77
CA ILE A 66 9.37 -0.45 7.43
C ILE A 66 10.46 0.61 7.65
N LYS A 67 11.64 0.20 8.14
CA LYS A 67 12.77 1.10 8.34
C LYS A 67 13.21 1.76 7.02
N VAL A 68 13.40 0.98 5.97
CA VAL A 68 13.77 1.50 4.64
C VAL A 68 12.74 2.51 4.13
N PHE A 69 11.44 2.21 4.29
CA PHE A 69 10.36 3.14 3.93
C PHE A 69 10.44 4.45 4.73
N CYS A 70 10.56 4.36 6.06
CA CYS A 70 10.63 5.51 6.95
C CYS A 70 11.87 6.39 6.70
N ASP A 71 12.98 5.79 6.25
CA ASP A 71 14.24 6.49 6.02
C ASP A 71 14.31 7.13 4.62
N GLN A 72 13.74 6.49 3.60
CA GLN A 72 13.89 6.90 2.20
C GLN A 72 12.74 7.76 1.69
N THR A 73 11.49 7.39 2.01
CA THR A 73 10.31 8.03 1.44
C THR A 73 10.17 9.51 1.77
N PRO A 74 10.57 10.03 2.96
CA PRO A 74 10.56 11.48 3.22
C PRO A 74 11.38 12.28 2.20
N ALA A 75 12.60 11.84 1.91
CA ALA A 75 13.49 12.52 0.97
C ALA A 75 12.93 12.50 -0.47
N GLU A 76 12.30 11.39 -0.85
CA GLU A 76 11.63 11.26 -2.16
C GLU A 76 10.43 12.19 -2.27
N VAL A 77 9.62 12.31 -1.21
CA VAL A 77 8.48 13.23 -1.17
C VAL A 77 8.94 14.69 -1.20
N ASP A 78 10.01 15.05 -0.47
CA ASP A 78 10.58 16.39 -0.54
C ASP A 78 11.11 16.72 -1.94
N GLU A 79 11.75 15.76 -2.61
CA GLU A 79 12.21 15.91 -3.98
C GLU A 79 11.03 16.06 -4.97
N MET A 80 9.92 15.35 -4.74
CA MET A 80 8.69 15.48 -5.52
C MET A 80 8.09 16.89 -5.38
N VAL A 81 8.01 17.40 -4.15
CA VAL A 81 7.53 18.77 -3.86
C VAL A 81 8.43 19.81 -4.53
N ALA A 82 9.75 19.64 -4.46
CA ALA A 82 10.70 20.54 -5.12
C ALA A 82 10.57 20.50 -6.65
N ALA A 83 10.35 19.33 -7.23
CA ALA A 83 10.11 19.16 -8.66
C ALA A 83 8.82 19.88 -9.10
N PHE A 84 7.75 19.79 -8.30
CA PHE A 84 6.51 20.54 -8.55
C PHE A 84 6.71 22.06 -8.52
N ASN A 85 7.35 22.58 -7.47
CA ASN A 85 7.61 24.02 -7.31
C ASN A 85 8.49 24.60 -8.43
N THR A 86 9.32 23.77 -9.05
CA THR A 86 10.18 24.14 -10.19
C THR A 86 9.60 23.72 -11.54
N GLN A 87 8.34 23.26 -11.57
CA GLN A 87 7.61 22.82 -12.77
C GLN A 87 8.31 21.70 -13.56
N GLN A 88 9.10 20.86 -12.89
CA GLN A 88 9.75 19.68 -13.46
C GLN A 88 8.81 18.46 -13.40
N PHE A 89 7.69 18.51 -14.13
CA PHE A 89 6.62 17.50 -14.04
C PHE A 89 7.06 16.07 -14.43
N GLU A 90 7.96 15.93 -15.40
CA GLU A 90 8.58 14.65 -15.75
C GLU A 90 9.32 14.01 -14.56
N LYS A 91 10.12 14.82 -13.85
CA LYS A 91 10.86 14.38 -12.66
C LYS A 91 9.89 14.03 -11.52
N MET A 92 8.91 14.89 -11.27
CA MET A 92 7.86 14.69 -10.27
C MET A 92 7.11 13.37 -10.50
N GLY A 93 6.65 13.11 -11.72
CA GLY A 93 5.96 11.87 -12.07
C GLY A 93 6.86 10.63 -12.00
N ALA A 94 8.15 10.75 -12.33
CA ALA A 94 9.12 9.66 -12.16
C ALA A 94 9.32 9.29 -10.68
N ILE A 95 9.34 10.28 -9.78
CA ILE A 95 9.40 10.05 -8.34
C ILE A 95 8.11 9.37 -7.85
N ALA A 96 6.94 9.83 -8.32
CA ALA A 96 5.66 9.20 -8.00
C ALA A 96 5.64 7.71 -8.40
N HIS A 97 6.13 7.38 -9.60
CA HIS A 97 6.29 6.00 -10.05
C HIS A 97 7.19 5.17 -9.13
N LYS A 98 8.30 5.76 -8.65
CA LYS A 98 9.26 5.11 -7.75
C LYS A 98 8.65 4.77 -6.38
N ILE A 99 7.85 5.69 -5.82
CA ILE A 99 7.28 5.51 -4.47
C ILE A 99 5.96 4.72 -4.48
N LYS A 100 5.22 4.72 -5.59
CA LYS A 100 3.98 3.97 -5.77
C LYS A 100 4.00 2.53 -5.26
N PRO A 101 4.98 1.66 -5.61
CA PRO A 101 5.00 0.30 -5.09
C PRO A 101 5.11 0.25 -3.56
N ASN A 102 5.79 1.22 -2.92
CA ASN A 102 5.85 1.28 -1.46
C ASN A 102 4.46 1.62 -0.88
N ILE A 103 3.80 2.65 -1.42
CA ILE A 103 2.44 3.04 -1.06
C ILE A 103 1.46 1.86 -1.21
N ASP A 104 1.56 1.13 -2.32
CA ASP A 104 0.72 -0.05 -2.59
C ASP A 104 1.04 -1.23 -1.65
N ASN A 105 2.32 -1.44 -1.30
CA ASN A 105 2.78 -2.52 -0.41
C ASN A 105 2.36 -2.30 1.04
N PHE A 106 2.44 -1.07 1.53
CA PHE A 106 1.96 -0.68 2.87
C PHE A 106 0.47 -0.33 2.88
N ASN A 107 -0.23 -0.57 1.77
CA ASN A 107 -1.65 -0.35 1.58
C ASN A 107 -2.14 1.02 2.10
N ILE A 108 -1.40 2.08 1.79
CA ILE A 108 -1.75 3.45 2.18
C ILE A 108 -2.83 3.96 1.22
N LEU A 109 -4.07 3.51 1.44
CA LEU A 109 -5.21 3.73 0.53
C LEU A 109 -5.48 5.22 0.28
N LEU A 110 -5.22 6.06 1.28
CA LEU A 110 -5.41 7.51 1.19
C LEU A 110 -4.53 8.19 0.13
N LEU A 111 -3.44 7.54 -0.31
CA LEU A 111 -2.50 8.10 -1.29
C LEU A 111 -2.55 7.41 -2.66
N ALA A 112 -3.34 6.34 -2.80
CA ALA A 112 -3.31 5.51 -3.99
C ALA A 112 -3.71 6.27 -5.26
N GLU A 113 -4.73 7.14 -5.17
CA GLU A 113 -5.18 7.96 -6.31
C GLU A 113 -4.27 9.17 -6.54
N ASP A 114 -3.81 9.84 -5.48
CA ASP A 114 -2.93 11.02 -5.60
C ASP A 114 -1.61 10.66 -6.28
N ILE A 115 -1.01 9.53 -5.91
CA ILE A 115 0.22 9.05 -6.54
C ILE A 115 0.00 8.75 -8.02
N ARG A 116 -1.14 8.16 -8.38
CA ARG A 116 -1.48 7.89 -9.79
C ARG A 116 -1.72 9.19 -10.56
N LEU A 117 -2.33 10.19 -9.94
CA LEU A 117 -2.55 11.51 -10.53
C LEU A 117 -1.21 12.21 -10.81
N VAL A 118 -0.31 12.24 -9.83
CA VAL A 118 1.02 12.84 -9.95
C VAL A 118 1.87 12.09 -10.97
N GLU A 119 1.80 10.75 -11.00
CA GLU A 119 2.49 9.92 -12.00
C GLU A 119 2.04 10.25 -13.44
N LYS A 120 0.75 10.48 -13.67
CA LYS A 120 0.21 10.84 -15.00
C LYS A 120 0.77 12.16 -15.54
N ALA A 121 1.09 13.11 -14.66
CA ALA A 121 1.68 14.40 -15.03
C ALA A 121 3.01 14.28 -15.79
N ARG A 122 3.61 13.09 -15.78
CA ARG A 122 4.77 12.75 -16.60
C ARG A 122 4.48 12.87 -18.10
N HIS A 123 3.36 12.29 -18.55
CA HIS A 123 3.04 12.15 -19.98
C HIS A 123 1.81 12.95 -20.41
N GLU A 124 1.02 13.40 -19.45
CA GLU A 124 -0.27 14.05 -19.67
C GLU A 124 -0.33 15.41 -18.99
N LYS A 125 -1.12 16.31 -19.58
CA LYS A 125 -1.41 17.59 -18.95
C LYS A 125 -2.45 17.38 -17.85
N VAL A 126 -2.02 17.47 -16.61
CA VAL A 126 -2.89 17.45 -15.42
C VAL A 126 -3.11 18.89 -14.95
N ASP A 127 -4.29 19.15 -14.37
CA ASP A 127 -4.59 20.45 -13.80
C ASP A 127 -3.63 20.79 -12.63
N PHE A 128 -3.12 22.02 -12.61
CA PHE A 128 -2.10 22.43 -11.65
C PHE A 128 -2.62 22.42 -10.21
N GLN A 129 -3.87 22.86 -9.99
CA GLN A 129 -4.48 22.91 -8.66
C GLN A 129 -4.76 21.50 -8.13
N GLN A 130 -5.16 20.58 -9.01
CA GLN A 130 -5.28 19.16 -8.65
C GLN A 130 -3.94 18.55 -8.26
N LEU A 131 -2.86 18.85 -8.99
CA LEU A 131 -1.51 18.39 -8.64
C LEU A 131 -1.04 18.96 -7.30
N GLU A 132 -1.25 20.26 -7.06
CA GLU A 132 -0.90 20.91 -5.80
C GLU A 132 -1.58 20.22 -4.62
N THR A 133 -2.90 20.02 -4.73
CA THR A 133 -3.70 19.34 -3.71
C THR A 133 -3.20 17.92 -3.44
N ALA A 134 -2.91 17.17 -4.50
CA ALA A 134 -2.41 15.80 -4.38
C ALA A 134 -1.04 15.74 -3.70
N ILE A 135 -0.14 16.66 -4.03
CA ILE A 135 1.21 16.72 -3.45
C ILE A 135 1.16 17.12 -1.98
N GLU A 136 0.33 18.09 -1.62
CA GLU A 136 0.09 18.46 -0.22
C GLU A 136 -0.46 17.26 0.58
N ASN A 137 -1.39 16.51 0.01
CA ASN A 137 -1.93 15.32 0.65
C ASN A 137 -0.87 14.21 0.79
N ILE A 138 -0.10 13.93 -0.27
CA ILE A 138 1.04 12.99 -0.25
C ILE A 138 2.01 13.35 0.87
N LYS A 139 2.40 14.62 0.97
CA LYS A 139 3.31 15.09 2.01
C LYS A 139 2.76 14.87 3.42
N ARG A 140 1.50 15.28 3.64
CA ARG A 140 0.85 15.17 4.94
C ARG A 140 0.68 13.71 5.38
N VAL A 141 0.02 12.89 4.56
CA VAL A 141 -0.28 11.50 4.92
C VAL A 141 1.00 10.66 5.03
N THR A 142 2.00 10.88 4.17
CA THR A 142 3.30 10.18 4.31
C THR A 142 3.94 10.47 5.66
N SER A 143 3.89 11.72 6.11
CA SER A 143 4.43 12.11 7.43
C SER A 143 3.66 11.41 8.56
N GLU A 144 2.33 11.43 8.52
CA GLU A 144 1.47 10.77 9.52
C GLU A 144 1.69 9.25 9.56
N VAL A 145 1.83 8.61 8.39
CA VAL A 145 2.11 7.16 8.29
C VAL A 145 3.46 6.84 8.90
N ILE A 146 4.50 7.62 8.60
CA ILE A 146 5.85 7.39 9.13
C ILE A 146 5.88 7.58 10.65
N GLU A 147 5.19 8.58 11.18
CA GLU A 147 5.04 8.76 12.63
C GLU A 147 4.34 7.55 13.27
N SER A 148 3.24 7.08 12.67
CA SER A 148 2.54 5.89 13.14
C SER A 148 3.42 4.64 13.08
N MET A 149 4.14 4.42 11.99
CA MET A 149 5.05 3.27 11.84
C MET A 149 6.18 3.29 12.86
N LYS A 150 6.76 4.45 13.16
CA LYS A 150 7.80 4.60 14.19
C LYS A 150 7.26 4.35 15.60
N ALA A 151 6.00 4.71 15.86
CA ALA A 151 5.34 4.43 17.14
C ALA A 151 5.00 2.93 17.28
N ASP A 152 4.55 2.29 16.20
CA ASP A 152 4.17 0.88 16.18
C ASP A 152 5.39 -0.07 16.20
N PHE A 153 6.53 0.39 15.64
CA PHE A 153 7.77 -0.38 15.51
C PHE A 153 8.99 0.43 16.00
N PRO A 154 9.12 0.67 17.31
CA PRO A 154 10.32 1.30 17.88
C PRO A 154 11.56 0.43 17.67
N GLU A 155 12.73 1.08 17.56
CA GLU A 155 14.05 0.42 17.41
C GLU A 155 14.39 -0.51 18.59
#